data_AF-A0A5K7Z911-F1
#
_entry.id   AF-A0A5K7Z911-F1
#
_cell.length_a   1.000
_cell.length_b   1.000
_cell.length_c   1.000
_cell.angle_alpha   90.00
_cell.angle_beta   90.00
_cell.angle_gamma   90.00
#
_symmetry.space_group_name_H-M   'P 1'
#
loop_
_entity.id
_entity.type
_entity.pdbx_description
1 polymer ?
#
loop_
_entity_poly.entity_id
_entity_poly.type
_entity_poly.pdbx_seq_one_letter_code
_entity_poly.pdbx_strand_id
1 'polypeptide(L)'
;MRTVVFLLVFLFSSLPTLAASFFADLIITRDGKTETGKFFLSNQCYRMNVKEDRKLLFILVDRIENKTRVIDPSGKIFQEFSSTIFRSLMSNPFEAYKKMVPDHGSKPFGKENVNNIRGLRQKRGRAILL
;
A
#
# COMPACT_ATOMS: atom_id res chain seq x y z
N MET A 1 -9.16 20.62 41.98
CA MET A 1 -9.84 19.92 40.86
C MET A 1 -9.24 20.24 39.49
N ARG A 2 -8.96 21.49 39.12
CA ARG A 2 -8.35 21.86 37.82
C ARG A 2 -7.04 21.12 37.50
N THR A 3 -6.12 21.02 38.47
CA THR A 3 -4.81 20.34 38.30
C THR A 3 -4.91 18.85 38.02
N VAL A 4 -5.89 18.17 38.63
CA VAL A 4 -6.13 16.73 38.42
C VAL A 4 -6.64 16.48 36.99
N VAL A 5 -7.48 17.37 36.47
CA VAL A 5 -7.99 17.29 35.09
C VAL A 5 -6.86 17.46 34.07
N PHE A 6 -5.96 18.41 34.26
CA PHE A 6 -4.79 18.58 33.37
C PHE A 6 -3.85 17.37 33.40
N LEU A 7 -3.64 16.77 34.57
CA LEU A 7 -2.81 15.58 34.72
C LEU A 7 -3.42 14.37 34.01
N LEU A 8 -4.75 14.20 34.09
CA LEU A 8 -5.49 13.17 33.37
C LEU A 8 -5.37 13.34 31.86
N VAL A 9 -5.57 14.55 31.32
CA VAL A 9 -5.47 14.83 29.88
C VAL A 9 -4.05 14.53 29.37
N PHE A 10 -3.02 14.88 30.12
CA PHE A 10 -1.64 14.56 29.76
C PHE A 10 -1.38 13.05 29.74
N LEU A 11 -1.90 12.31 30.73
CA LEU A 11 -1.75 10.86 30.85
C LEU A 11 -2.45 10.07 29.74
N PHE A 12 -3.61 10.54 29.28
CA PHE A 12 -4.34 9.90 28.17
C PHE A 12 -3.80 10.29 26.79
N SER A 13 -3.08 11.42 26.67
CA SER A 13 -2.47 11.87 25.41
C SER A 13 -1.19 11.13 25.03
N SER A 14 -0.56 10.42 25.97
CA SER A 14 0.67 9.66 25.77
C SER A 14 0.44 8.16 25.52
N LEU A 15 -0.81 7.72 25.41
CA LEU A 15 -1.10 6.33 25.06
C LEU A 15 -0.48 6.01 23.68
N PRO A 16 0.37 4.98 23.58
CA PRO A 16 1.00 4.63 22.31
C PRO A 16 -0.11 4.29 21.31
N THR A 17 -0.09 4.97 20.16
CA THR A 17 -0.96 4.63 19.04
C THR A 17 -0.72 3.18 18.67
N LEU A 18 -1.76 2.34 18.74
CA LEU A 18 -1.67 0.93 18.40
C LEU A 18 -1.09 0.79 16.99
N ALA A 19 0.04 0.10 16.95
CA ALA A 19 0.73 -0.26 15.74
C ALA A 19 -0.14 -1.22 14.91
N ALA A 20 -0.72 -0.74 13.81
CA ALA A 20 -1.55 -1.59 12.95
C ALA A 20 -0.67 -2.63 12.25
N SER A 21 -0.94 -3.92 12.50
CA SER A 21 -0.30 -5.02 11.81
C SER A 21 -1.34 -6.04 11.35
N PHE A 22 -1.15 -6.56 10.14
CA PHE A 22 -1.96 -7.64 9.60
C PHE A 22 -1.22 -8.38 8.50
N PHE A 23 -1.72 -9.55 8.16
CA PHE A 23 -1.31 -10.28 6.96
C PHE A 23 -2.54 -10.60 6.12
N ALA A 24 -2.34 -10.75 4.82
CA ALA A 24 -3.39 -11.12 3.87
C ALA A 24 -2.81 -11.96 2.75
N ASP A 25 -3.65 -12.80 2.14
CA ASP A 25 -3.32 -13.44 0.88
C ASP A 25 -3.58 -12.47 -0.28
N LEU A 26 -2.64 -12.44 -1.23
CA LEU A 26 -2.76 -11.66 -2.46
C LEU A 26 -3.12 -12.62 -3.59
N ILE A 27 -4.18 -12.33 -4.33
CA ILE A 27 -4.54 -13.06 -5.55
C ILE A 27 -4.25 -12.14 -6.73
N ILE A 28 -3.31 -12.52 -7.57
CA ILE A 28 -2.90 -11.74 -8.74
C ILE A 28 -3.26 -12.55 -9.98
N THR A 29 -4.15 -12.02 -10.81
CA THR A 29 -4.51 -12.63 -12.09
C THR A 29 -3.99 -11.75 -13.23
N ARG A 30 -3.17 -12.32 -14.12
CA ARG A 30 -2.64 -11.68 -15.34
C ARG A 30 -2.72 -12.68 -16.49
N ASP A 31 -3.26 -12.26 -17.63
CA ASP A 31 -3.37 -13.07 -18.86
C ASP A 31 -3.97 -14.48 -18.63
N GLY A 32 -5.01 -14.55 -17.79
CA GLY A 32 -5.69 -15.80 -17.45
C GLY A 32 -4.92 -16.72 -16.49
N LYS A 33 -3.73 -16.33 -16.04
CA LYS A 33 -2.95 -17.04 -15.02
C LYS A 33 -3.16 -16.39 -13.66
N THR A 34 -3.44 -17.20 -12.64
CA THR A 34 -3.61 -16.75 -11.26
C THR A 34 -2.44 -17.24 -10.42
N GLU A 35 -1.81 -16.30 -9.73
CA GLU A 35 -0.75 -16.55 -8.77
C GLU A 35 -1.18 -16.05 -7.38
N THR A 36 -0.80 -16.80 -6.36
CA THR A 36 -1.06 -16.44 -4.96
C THR A 36 0.22 -15.91 -4.32
N GLY A 37 0.13 -14.75 -3.68
CA GLY A 37 1.17 -14.13 -2.89
C GLY A 37 0.73 -13.90 -1.44
N LYS A 38 1.61 -13.27 -0.66
CA LYS A 38 1.30 -12.85 0.72
C LYS A 38 1.67 -11.40 0.94
N PHE A 39 0.84 -10.69 1.69
CA PHE A 39 1.05 -9.33 2.14
C PHE A 39 1.22 -9.33 3.66
N PHE A 40 2.16 -8.53 4.16
CA PHE A 40 2.42 -8.35 5.58
C PHE A 40 2.59 -6.86 5.85
N LEU A 41 1.71 -6.26 6.65
CA LEU A 41 1.86 -4.88 7.13
C LEU A 41 2.31 -4.90 8.59
N SER A 42 3.29 -4.04 8.89
CA SER A 42 3.65 -3.65 10.24
C SER A 42 3.88 -2.14 10.25
N ASN A 43 2.93 -1.39 10.81
CA ASN A 43 2.93 0.07 10.84
C ASN A 43 3.07 0.70 9.45
N GLN A 44 4.17 1.39 9.22
CA GLN A 44 4.48 2.11 8.00
C GLN A 44 5.33 1.27 7.05
N CYS A 45 5.66 0.04 7.43
CA CYS A 45 6.46 -0.87 6.64
C CYS A 45 5.62 -2.08 6.23
N TYR A 46 5.82 -2.57 5.01
CA TYR A 46 5.19 -3.81 4.58
C TYR A 46 6.08 -4.62 3.66
N ARG A 47 5.74 -5.90 3.56
CA ARG A 47 6.37 -6.85 2.65
C ARG A 47 5.31 -7.51 1.79
N MET A 48 5.61 -7.65 0.52
CA MET A 48 4.87 -8.51 -0.40
C MET A 48 5.77 -9.66 -0.84
N ASN A 49 5.23 -10.87 -0.76
CA ASN A 49 5.82 -12.06 -1.35
C ASN A 49 5.00 -12.36 -2.60
N VAL A 50 5.56 -12.15 -3.78
CA VAL A 50 4.86 -12.33 -5.06
C VAL A 50 5.61 -13.30 -5.95
N LYS A 51 4.90 -14.00 -6.83
CA LYS A 51 5.50 -14.79 -7.90
C LYS A 51 5.41 -14.02 -9.21
N GLU A 52 6.55 -13.81 -9.85
CA GLU A 52 6.65 -13.22 -11.18
C GLU A 52 7.53 -14.15 -12.03
N ASP A 53 7.05 -14.57 -13.20
CA ASP A 53 7.72 -15.55 -14.07
C ASP A 53 8.18 -16.84 -13.33
N ARG A 54 7.33 -17.35 -12.43
CA ARG A 54 7.60 -18.50 -11.54
C ARG A 54 8.74 -18.28 -10.52
N LYS A 55 9.29 -17.08 -10.43
CA LYS A 55 10.29 -16.71 -9.43
C LYS A 55 9.63 -16.01 -8.25
N LEU A 56 10.06 -16.37 -7.05
CA LEU A 56 9.62 -15.69 -5.84
C LEU A 56 10.36 -14.37 -5.69
N LEU A 57 9.62 -13.27 -5.60
CA LEU A 57 10.15 -11.94 -5.32
C LEU A 57 9.65 -11.47 -3.96
N PHE A 58 10.56 -10.84 -3.20
CA PHE A 58 10.21 -10.11 -2.00
C PHE A 58 10.30 -8.61 -2.27
N ILE A 59 9.20 -7.90 -2.08
CA ILE A 59 9.12 -6.45 -2.19
C ILE A 59 8.92 -5.91 -0.79
N LEU A 60 9.93 -5.21 -0.26
CA LEU A 60 9.89 -4.58 1.05
C LEU A 60 9.74 -3.08 0.85
N VAL A 61 8.77 -2.49 1.53
CA VAL A 61 8.46 -1.07 1.41
C VAL A 61 8.54 -0.44 2.78
N ASP A 62 9.42 0.53 2.91
CA ASP A 62 9.59 1.39 4.07
C ASP A 62 9.06 2.77 3.73
N ARG A 63 7.91 3.15 4.29
CA ARG A 63 7.32 4.48 4.06
C ARG A 63 7.95 5.57 4.91
N ILE A 64 8.67 5.21 5.98
CA ILE A 64 9.37 6.18 6.84
C ILE A 64 10.59 6.70 6.10
N GLU A 65 11.38 5.79 5.51
CA GLU A 65 12.57 6.14 4.73
C GLU A 65 12.28 6.41 3.24
N ASN A 66 11.03 6.22 2.79
CA ASN A 66 10.61 6.30 1.38
C ASN A 66 11.44 5.37 0.46
N LYS A 67 11.71 4.15 0.92
CA LYS A 67 12.51 3.15 0.20
C LYS A 67 11.70 1.90 -0.15
N THR A 68 11.95 1.37 -1.33
CA THR A 68 11.48 0.07 -1.78
C THR A 68 12.68 -0.80 -2.10
N ARG A 69 12.72 -2.00 -1.52
CA ARG A 69 13.74 -3.02 -1.80
C ARG A 69 13.07 -4.19 -2.51
N VAL A 70 13.66 -4.62 -3.61
CA VAL A 70 13.22 -5.79 -4.38
C VAL A 70 14.31 -6.84 -4.31
N ILE A 71 13.95 -8.03 -3.84
CA ILE A 71 14.85 -9.16 -3.64
C ILE A 71 14.37 -10.32 -4.51
N ASP A 72 15.24 -10.78 -5.41
CA ASP A 72 15.10 -12.07 -6.11
C ASP A 72 16.15 -13.02 -5.53
N PRO A 73 15.75 -13.97 -4.66
CA PRO A 73 16.66 -14.95 -4.08
C PRO A 73 17.26 -15.89 -5.12
N SER A 74 16.52 -16.21 -6.19
CA SER A 74 16.95 -17.16 -7.22
C SER A 74 18.12 -16.60 -8.03
N GLY A 75 18.06 -15.30 -8.34
CA GLY A 75 19.12 -14.58 -9.04
C GLY A 75 20.19 -13.97 -8.12
N LYS A 76 20.02 -14.05 -6.78
CA LYS A 76 20.80 -13.29 -5.78
C LYS A 76 20.81 -11.78 -6.06
N ILE A 77 19.68 -11.25 -6.53
CA ILE A 77 19.56 -9.84 -6.91
C ILE A 77 18.94 -9.07 -5.74
N PHE A 78 19.56 -7.95 -5.41
CA PHE A 78 19.05 -6.96 -4.47
C PHE A 78 19.07 -5.58 -5.13
N GLN A 79 17.92 -4.92 -5.16
CA GLN A 79 17.78 -3.58 -5.70
C GLN A 79 17.04 -2.69 -4.69
N GLU A 80 17.52 -1.47 -4.49
CA GLU A 80 16.88 -0.45 -3.66
C GLU A 80 16.56 0.78 -4.51
N PHE A 81 15.34 1.29 -4.35
CA PHE A 81 14.84 2.46 -5.06
C PHE A 81 14.02 3.34 -4.12
N SER A 82 13.80 4.60 -4.50
CA SER A 82 12.74 5.39 -3.88
C SER A 82 11.36 4.79 -4.19
N SER A 83 10.47 4.77 -3.20
CA SER A 83 9.12 4.20 -3.32
C SER A 83 8.19 4.95 -4.29
N THR A 84 8.61 6.12 -4.78
CA THR A 84 7.84 6.96 -5.69
C THR A 84 8.27 6.83 -7.16
N ILE A 85 9.37 6.12 -7.45
CA ILE A 85 9.84 5.91 -8.83
C ILE A 85 8.90 4.92 -9.53
N PHE A 86 8.64 5.16 -10.82
CA PHE A 86 7.73 4.36 -11.65
C PHE A 86 7.92 2.86 -11.50
N ARG A 87 9.17 2.37 -11.49
CA ARG A 87 9.50 0.96 -11.29
C ARG A 87 8.98 0.39 -9.96
N SER A 88 9.02 1.16 -8.86
CA SER A 88 8.44 0.73 -7.57
C SER A 88 6.91 0.68 -7.65
N LEU A 89 6.29 1.65 -8.30
CA LEU A 89 4.82 1.72 -8.43
C LEU A 89 4.24 0.58 -9.27
N MET A 90 4.95 0.13 -10.32
CA MET A 90 4.47 -0.92 -11.22
C MET A 90 4.16 -2.24 -10.51
N SER A 91 4.98 -2.63 -9.53
CA SER A 91 4.80 -3.86 -8.75
C SER A 91 4.02 -3.63 -7.45
N ASN A 92 3.59 -2.39 -7.21
CA ASN A 92 3.05 -1.96 -5.94
C ASN A 92 1.75 -1.15 -6.10
N PRO A 93 0.60 -1.84 -6.19
CA PRO A 93 -0.68 -1.17 -6.40
C PRO A 93 -1.03 -0.19 -5.26
N PHE A 94 -0.51 -0.38 -4.05
CA PHE A 94 -0.79 0.48 -2.90
C PHE A 94 -0.06 1.82 -2.97
N GLU A 95 1.25 1.83 -3.24
CA GLU A 95 1.96 3.10 -3.48
C GLU A 95 1.55 3.74 -4.80
N ALA A 96 1.27 2.95 -5.84
CA ALA A 96 0.73 3.46 -7.09
C ALA A 96 -0.55 4.25 -6.87
N TYR A 97 -1.51 3.71 -6.10
CA TYR A 97 -2.73 4.42 -5.75
C TYR A 97 -2.45 5.72 -4.99
N LYS A 98 -1.58 5.67 -3.97
CA LYS A 98 -1.21 6.86 -3.17
C LYS A 98 -0.56 7.96 -4.01
N LYS A 99 0.20 7.61 -5.04
CA LYS A 99 0.83 8.57 -5.95
C LYS A 99 -0.11 9.07 -7.05
N MET A 100 -0.91 8.19 -7.65
CA MET A 100 -1.77 8.55 -8.78
C MET A 100 -2.94 9.47 -8.39
N VAL A 101 -3.50 9.31 -7.19
CA VAL A 101 -4.67 10.13 -6.78
C VAL A 101 -4.32 11.62 -6.64
N PRO A 102 -3.22 12.01 -5.96
CA PRO A 102 -2.74 13.39 -5.97
C PRO A 102 -2.31 13.86 -7.36
N ASP A 103 -1.54 13.06 -8.10
CA ASP A 103 -0.90 13.48 -9.35
C ASP A 103 -1.92 13.75 -10.47
N HIS A 104 -3.03 13.00 -10.52
CA HIS A 104 -4.04 13.14 -11.59
C HIS A 104 -5.39 13.67 -11.10
N GLY A 105 -5.55 13.84 -9.79
CA GLY A 105 -6.82 14.17 -9.18
C GLY A 105 -7.83 13.01 -9.25
N SER A 106 -8.65 12.91 -8.21
CA SER A 106 -9.86 12.10 -8.22
C SER A 106 -11.05 12.98 -7.88
N LYS A 107 -12.16 12.84 -8.61
CA LYS A 107 -13.43 13.46 -8.24
C LYS A 107 -14.48 12.37 -8.09
N PRO A 108 -15.21 12.32 -6.96
CA PRO A 108 -16.37 11.46 -6.86
C PRO A 108 -17.37 11.88 -7.95
N PHE A 109 -17.80 10.92 -8.76
CA PHE A 109 -18.73 11.12 -9.87
C PHE A 109 -19.89 10.15 -9.72
N GLY A 110 -20.74 10.44 -8.73
CA GLY A 110 -21.96 9.69 -8.46
C GLY A 110 -21.77 8.53 -7.47
N LYS A 111 -22.89 7.86 -7.20
CA LYS A 111 -22.97 6.65 -6.38
C LYS A 111 -23.28 5.49 -7.32
N GLU A 112 -22.75 4.32 -7.02
CA GLU A 112 -23.17 3.09 -7.67
C GLU A 112 -23.53 2.04 -6.64
N ASN A 113 -24.37 1.10 -7.08
CA ASN A 113 -24.69 -0.07 -6.31
C ASN A 113 -24.27 -1.27 -7.14
N VAL A 114 -23.32 -2.05 -6.64
CA VAL A 114 -22.85 -3.28 -7.28
C VAL A 114 -23.13 -4.41 -6.29
N ASN A 115 -24.02 -5.34 -6.67
CA ASN A 115 -24.41 -6.48 -5.82
C ASN A 115 -24.84 -6.09 -4.39
N ASN A 116 -25.70 -5.06 -4.26
CA ASN A 116 -26.16 -4.49 -2.98
C ASN A 116 -25.08 -3.81 -2.13
N ILE A 117 -23.87 -3.63 -2.67
CA ILE A 117 -22.81 -2.85 -2.05
C ILE A 117 -22.85 -1.44 -2.63
N ARG A 118 -23.12 -0.46 -1.78
CA ARG A 118 -23.09 0.97 -2.15
C ARG A 118 -21.65 1.45 -2.21
N GLY A 119 -21.24 1.91 -3.39
CA GLY A 119 -19.94 2.51 -3.66
C GLY A 119 -20.06 3.95 -4.17
N LEU A 120 -18.97 4.70 -4.07
CA LEU A 120 -18.81 5.97 -4.77
C LEU A 120 -18.07 5.71 -6.07
N ARG A 121 -18.63 6.16 -7.19
CA ARG A 121 -17.90 6.17 -8.45
C ARG A 121 -16.84 7.25 -8.39
N GLN A 122 -15.63 6.93 -8.86
CA GLN A 122 -14.56 7.91 -9.03
C GLN A 122 -14.27 8.08 -10.51
N LYS A 123 -14.25 9.34 -10.97
CA LYS A 123 -13.73 9.67 -12.29
C LYS A 123 -12.26 10.04 -12.12
N ARG A 124 -11.36 9.26 -12.73
CA ARG A 124 -9.94 9.63 -12.84
C ARG A 124 -9.83 10.89 -13.69
N GLY A 125 -9.01 11.86 -13.26
CA GLY A 125 -8.56 12.91 -14.18
C GLY A 125 -7.85 12.28 -15.38
N ARG A 126 -7.89 12.93 -16.55
CA ARG A 126 -7.26 12.42 -17.78
C ARG A 126 -5.79 12.07 -17.50
N ALA A 127 -5.47 10.79 -17.41
CA ALA A 127 -4.10 10.32 -17.53
C ALA A 127 -3.81 10.23 -19.04
N ILE A 128 -3.00 11.16 -19.54
CA ILE A 128 -2.37 11.00 -20.84
C ILE A 128 -1.26 9.98 -20.61
N LEU A 129 -1.45 8.75 -21.09
CA LEU A 129 -0.32 7.84 -21.31
C LEU A 129 0.41 8.40 -22.54
N LEU A 130 1.64 8.89 -22.34
CA LEU A 130 2.60 9.08 -23.41
C LEU A 130 3.32 7.76 -23.66
#